data_AF-A0A9E4XVE3-F1
#
_entry.id   AF-A0A9E4XVE3-F1
#
_cell.length_a   1.000
_cell.length_b   1.000
_cell.length_c   1.000
_cell.angle_alpha   90.00
_cell.angle_beta   90.00
_cell.angle_gamma   90.00
#
_symmetry.space_group_name_H-M   'P 1'
#
loop_
_entity.id
_entity.type
_entity.pdbx_description
1 polymer ?
#
loop_
_entity_poly.entity_id
_entity_poly.type
_entity_poly.pdbx_seq_one_letter_code
_entity_poly.pdbx_strand_id
1 'polypeptide(L)'
;MSEKPKEDAGVSSDDKLVVLLAYVLTPLAPIVILLMEDKKSRPFIRAHNAQALIWGIVVLIVSVPSSICLFIPTVLMWGAAVYWGFKAYQGEYVNIPVITDFAKKQGWA
;
A
#
# COMPACT_ATOMS: atom_id res chain seq x y z
N MET A 1 -4.59 -7.28 -36.76
CA MET A 1 -4.89 -6.93 -35.36
C MET A 1 -3.56 -6.55 -34.73
N SER A 2 -3.23 -5.25 -34.72
CA SER A 2 -1.93 -4.81 -34.19
C SER A 2 -1.91 -5.11 -32.70
N GLU A 3 -1.10 -6.08 -32.29
CA GLU A 3 -0.67 -6.21 -30.90
C GLU A 3 -0.04 -4.87 -30.52
N LYS A 4 -0.77 -4.07 -29.73
CA LYS A 4 -0.19 -2.90 -29.10
C LYS A 4 0.98 -3.40 -28.26
N PRO A 5 2.19 -2.83 -28.41
CA PRO A 5 3.28 -3.12 -27.50
C PRO A 5 2.75 -2.98 -26.08
N LYS A 6 3.04 -3.95 -25.21
CA LYS A 6 2.88 -3.75 -23.76
C LYS A 6 3.71 -2.53 -23.43
N GLU A 7 3.09 -1.37 -23.36
CA GLU A 7 3.74 -0.17 -22.87
C GLU A 7 4.19 -0.51 -21.45
N ASP A 8 5.50 -0.66 -21.26
CA ASP A 8 6.17 -0.28 -20.02
C ASP A 8 6.01 1.25 -19.87
N ALA A 9 4.77 1.72 -19.76
CA ALA A 9 4.47 3.08 -19.35
C ALA A 9 4.79 3.12 -17.86
N GLY A 10 5.84 3.84 -17.50
CA GLY A 10 6.29 4.02 -16.12
C GLY A 10 5.18 4.46 -15.15
N VAL A 11 5.55 4.68 -13.89
CA VAL A 11 4.59 5.00 -12.83
C VAL A 11 3.67 6.17 -13.23
N SER A 12 2.38 5.89 -13.41
CA SER A 12 1.39 6.87 -13.85
C SER A 12 0.87 7.72 -12.69
N SER A 13 0.27 8.87 -12.98
CA SER A 13 -0.40 9.69 -11.96
C SER A 13 -1.55 8.94 -11.26
N ASP A 14 -2.24 8.06 -11.98
CA ASP A 14 -3.27 7.19 -11.42
C ASP A 14 -2.67 6.17 -10.44
N ASP A 15 -1.56 5.52 -10.80
CA ASP A 15 -0.88 4.58 -9.89
C ASP A 15 -0.45 5.28 -8.59
N LYS A 16 0.10 6.49 -8.70
CA LYS A 16 0.53 7.30 -7.55
C LYS A 16 -0.65 7.60 -6.63
N LEU A 17 -1.78 8.00 -7.19
CA LEU A 17 -2.99 8.29 -6.43
C LEU A 17 -3.55 7.04 -5.76
N VAL A 18 -3.66 5.93 -6.50
CA VAL A 18 -4.16 4.65 -5.97
C VAL A 18 -3.30 4.18 -4.80
N VAL A 19 -1.98 4.26 -4.92
CA VAL A 19 -1.07 3.85 -3.85
C VAL A 19 -1.15 4.77 -2.63
N LEU A 20 -1.26 6.10 -2.81
CA LEU A 20 -1.49 7.02 -1.71
C LEU A 20 -2.76 6.62 -0.93
N LEU A 21 -3.85 6.35 -1.64
CA LEU A 21 -5.11 5.92 -1.02
C LEU A 21 -4.97 4.56 -0.33
N ALA A 22 -4.21 3.62 -0.91
CA ALA A 22 -3.94 2.33 -0.30
C ALA A 22 -3.31 2.48 1.09
N TYR A 23 -2.39 3.42 1.27
CA TYR A 23 -1.77 3.71 2.56
C TYR A 23 -2.69 4.49 3.52
N VAL A 24 -3.32 5.57 3.05
CA VAL A 24 -4.14 6.46 3.90
C VAL A 24 -5.37 5.74 4.46
N LEU A 25 -5.98 4.86 3.65
CA LEU A 25 -7.21 4.14 3.97
C LEU A 25 -6.95 2.65 4.23
N THR A 26 -5.74 2.29 4.64
CA THR A 26 -5.40 0.91 4.98
C THR A 26 -6.21 0.42 6.20
N PRO A 27 -6.69 -0.83 6.23
CA PRO A 27 -6.56 -1.88 5.21
C PRO A 27 -7.71 -1.94 4.18
N LEU A 28 -8.71 -1.06 4.29
CA LEU A 28 -9.90 -1.11 3.44
C LEU A 28 -9.57 -0.88 1.97
N ALA A 29 -8.85 0.20 1.63
CA ALA A 29 -8.49 0.48 0.24
C ALA A 29 -7.64 -0.64 -0.38
N PRO A 30 -6.63 -1.22 0.31
CA PRO A 30 -5.91 -2.36 -0.23
C PRO A 30 -6.76 -3.60 -0.55
N ILE A 31 -7.76 -3.90 0.28
CA ILE A 31 -8.71 -4.99 0.03
C ILE A 31 -9.52 -4.71 -1.25
N VAL A 32 -10.00 -3.49 -1.43
CA VAL A 32 -10.72 -3.09 -2.65
C VAL A 32 -9.81 -3.19 -3.87
N ILE A 33 -8.55 -2.75 -3.78
CA ILE A 33 -7.58 -2.82 -4.88
C ILE A 33 -7.31 -4.27 -5.29
N LEU A 34 -7.29 -5.24 -4.36
CA LEU A 34 -7.14 -6.66 -4.69
C LEU A 34 -8.29 -7.20 -5.58
N LEU A 35 -9.45 -6.54 -5.57
CA LEU A 35 -10.59 -6.87 -6.42
C LEU A 35 -10.56 -6.14 -7.77
N MET A 36 -9.69 -5.14 -7.94
CA MET A 36 -9.54 -4.35 -9.17
C MET A 36 -8.43 -4.93 -10.06
N GLU A 37 -8.79 -5.70 -11.09
CA GLU A 37 -7.81 -6.43 -11.92
C GLU A 37 -6.84 -5.51 -12.69
N ASP A 38 -7.33 -4.36 -13.13
CA ASP A 38 -6.54 -3.35 -13.84
C ASP A 38 -5.54 -2.63 -12.92
N LYS A 39 -5.82 -2.55 -11.61
CA LYS A 39 -4.93 -1.92 -10.63
C LYS A 39 -3.98 -2.91 -9.98
N LYS A 40 -4.46 -4.06 -9.50
CA LYS A 40 -3.64 -5.04 -8.76
C LYS A 40 -2.52 -5.66 -9.60
N SER A 41 -2.66 -5.64 -10.92
CA SER A 41 -1.66 -6.17 -11.86
C SER A 41 -0.52 -5.18 -12.17
N ARG A 42 -0.68 -3.89 -11.84
CA ARG A 42 0.35 -2.86 -12.06
C ARG A 42 1.50 -3.07 -11.05
N PRO A 43 2.77 -3.19 -11.49
CA PRO A 43 3.90 -3.48 -10.59
C PRO A 43 4.04 -2.49 -9.42
N PHE A 44 3.91 -1.19 -9.69
CA PHE A 44 4.01 -0.14 -8.68
C PHE A 44 2.90 -0.23 -7.62
N ILE A 45 1.66 -0.45 -8.08
CA ILE A 45 0.51 -0.62 -7.20
C ILE A 45 0.65 -1.90 -6.39
N ARG A 46 0.97 -3.02 -7.04
CA ARG A 46 1.12 -4.33 -6.41
C ARG A 46 2.11 -4.30 -5.23
N ALA A 47 3.31 -3.73 -5.45
CA ALA A 47 4.33 -3.64 -4.41
C ALA A 47 3.86 -2.86 -3.17
N HIS A 48 3.28 -1.69 -3.39
CA HIS A 48 2.82 -0.84 -2.28
C HIS A 48 1.50 -1.33 -1.66
N ASN A 49 0.62 -1.95 -2.44
CA ASN A 49 -0.65 -2.48 -1.95
C ASN A 49 -0.41 -3.63 -0.96
N ALA A 50 0.58 -4.48 -1.23
CA ALA A 50 0.99 -5.54 -0.32
C ALA A 50 1.52 -4.96 1.01
N GLN A 51 2.44 -3.99 0.93
CA GLN A 51 2.99 -3.30 2.10
C GLN A 51 1.89 -2.61 2.92
N ALA A 52 1.01 -1.85 2.26
CA ALA A 52 -0.08 -1.12 2.88
C ALA A 52 -1.05 -2.08 3.57
N LEU A 53 -1.44 -3.19 2.93
CA LEU A 53 -2.34 -4.19 3.52
C LEU A 53 -1.75 -4.83 4.77
N ILE A 54 -0.48 -5.25 4.71
CA ILE A 54 0.21 -5.83 5.87
C ILE A 54 0.26 -4.80 7.01
N TRP A 55 0.64 -3.55 6.72
CA TRP A 55 0.67 -2.49 7.73
C TRP A 55 -0.71 -2.25 8.35
N GLY A 56 -1.77 -2.19 7.54
CA GLY A 56 -3.13 -2.00 8.05
C GLY A 56 -3.60 -3.13 8.96
N ILE A 57 -3.22 -4.37 8.67
CA ILE A 57 -3.49 -5.51 9.55
C ILE A 57 -2.73 -5.35 10.88
N VAL A 58 -1.46 -4.94 10.85
CA VAL A 58 -0.67 -4.68 12.06
C VAL A 58 -1.31 -3.56 12.89
N VAL A 59 -1.74 -2.46 12.26
CA VAL A 59 -2.46 -1.36 12.92
C VAL A 59 -3.75 -1.86 13.56
N LEU A 60 -4.55 -2.66 12.85
CA LEU A 60 -5.79 -3.22 13.41
C LEU A 60 -5.52 -4.06 14.67
N ILE A 61 -4.53 -4.96 14.63
CA ILE A 61 -4.16 -5.81 15.77
C ILE A 61 -3.72 -4.97 16.96
N VAL A 62 -2.92 -3.92 16.75
CA VAL A 62 -2.47 -3.00 17.82
C VAL A 62 -3.63 -2.13 18.32
N SER A 63 -4.57 -1.77 17.45
CA SER A 63 -5.67 -0.87 17.79
C SER A 63 -6.71 -1.52 18.72
N VAL A 64 -6.98 -2.83 18.58
CA VAL A 64 -8.01 -3.54 19.37
C VAL A 64 -7.75 -3.46 20.88
N PRO A 65 -6.54 -3.75 21.40
CA PRO A 65 -6.20 -3.55 22.82
C PRO A 65 -6.17 -2.09 23.26
N SER A 66 -5.83 -1.16 22.35
CA SER A 66 -5.63 0.27 22.67
C SER A 66 -6.93 1.07 22.83
N SER A 67 -8.07 0.49 22.42
CA SER A 67 -9.40 1.09 22.40
C SER A 67 -9.92 1.58 23.76
N ILE A 68 -9.31 1.17 24.87
CA ILE A 68 -9.76 1.53 26.22
C ILE A 68 -9.16 2.86 26.72
N CYS A 69 -8.01 3.35 26.22
CA CYS A 69 -7.43 4.63 26.70
C CYS A 69 -6.28 5.25 25.86
N LEU A 70 -5.76 4.61 24.80
CA LEU A 70 -4.52 5.07 24.13
C LEU A 70 -4.68 5.16 22.60
N PHE A 71 -5.27 6.25 22.12
CA PHE A 71 -5.36 6.54 20.68
C PHE A 71 -4.01 6.96 20.05
N ILE A 72 -3.04 7.38 20.87
CA ILE A 72 -1.77 7.95 20.41
C ILE A 72 -0.97 6.97 19.53
N PRO A 73 -0.74 5.69 19.94
CA PRO A 73 0.00 4.74 19.10
C PRO A 73 -0.66 4.50 17.74
N THR A 74 -1.98 4.36 17.72
CA THR A 74 -2.75 4.16 16.48
C THR A 74 -2.62 5.35 15.54
N VAL A 75 -2.71 6.58 16.06
CA VAL A 75 -2.53 7.81 15.26
C VAL A 75 -1.10 7.93 14.73
N LEU A 76 -0.08 7.59 15.53
CA LEU A 76 1.32 7.59 15.08
C LEU A 76 1.57 6.56 13.97
N MET A 77 1.01 5.35 14.11
CA MET A 77 1.14 4.31 13.09
C MET A 77 0.38 4.67 11.81
N TRP A 78 -0.78 5.30 11.93
CA TRP A 78 -1.49 5.85 10.77
C TRP A 78 -0.67 6.97 10.11
N GLY A 79 -0.07 7.87 10.88
CA GLY A 79 0.82 8.92 10.39
C GLY A 79 2.02 8.36 9.62
N ALA A 80 2.59 7.24 10.07
CA ALA A 80 3.64 6.53 9.34
C ALA A 80 3.12 5.99 7.98
N ALA A 81 1.91 5.44 7.95
CA ALA A 81 1.26 5.02 6.71
C ALA A 81 1.10 6.19 5.73
N VAL A 82 0.60 7.34 6.22
CA VAL A 82 0.47 8.56 5.41
C VAL A 82 1.81 9.04 4.87
N TYR A 83 2.87 9.00 5.69
CA TYR A 83 4.22 9.36 5.26
C TYR A 83 4.71 8.49 4.11
N TRP A 84 4.56 7.16 4.20
CA TRP A 84 4.92 6.26 3.10
C TRP A 84 4.02 6.43 1.88
N GLY A 85 2.73 6.66 2.08
CA GLY A 85 1.79 7.00 1.00
C GLY A 85 2.21 8.26 0.26
N PHE A 86 2.66 9.30 0.97
CA PHE A 86 3.17 10.53 0.36
C PHE A 86 4.45 10.31 -0.44
N LYS A 87 5.40 9.52 0.08
CA LYS A 87 6.61 9.13 -0.67
C LYS A 87 6.26 8.34 -1.93
N ALA A 88 5.32 7.41 -1.83
CA ALA A 88 4.84 6.66 -2.98
C ALA A 88 4.08 7.55 -3.99
N TYR A 89 3.35 8.57 -3.52
CA TYR A 89 2.71 9.57 -4.38
C TYR A 89 3.73 10.37 -5.22
N GLN A 90 4.95 10.56 -4.72
CA GLN A 90 6.04 11.17 -5.50
C GLN A 90 6.57 10.22 -6.60
N GLY A 91 6.17 8.94 -6.58
CA GLY A 91 6.60 7.91 -7.52
C GLY A 91 7.77 7.06 -7.03
N GLU A 92 8.12 7.15 -5.74
CA GLU A 92 9.20 6.37 -5.15
C GLU A 92 8.73 5.00 -4.66
N TYR A 93 9.58 3.98 -4.78
CA TYR A 93 9.36 2.71 -4.08
C TYR A 93 9.78 2.85 -2.62
N VAL A 94 8.85 2.61 -1.71
CA VAL A 94 9.11 2.70 -0.29
C VAL A 94 9.66 1.36 0.23
N ASN A 95 10.62 1.44 1.17
CA ASN A 95 11.07 0.28 1.93
C ASN A 95 10.65 0.42 3.40
N ILE A 96 9.63 -0.33 3.80
CA ILE A 96 9.24 -0.53 5.18
C ILE A 96 10.02 -1.74 5.73
N PRO A 97 10.90 -1.57 6.74
CA PRO A 97 11.67 -2.68 7.31
C PRO A 97 10.77 -3.84 7.73
N VAL A 98 11.22 -5.07 7.55
CA VAL A 98 10.48 -6.33 7.81
C VAL A 98 9.30 -6.55 6.86
N ILE A 99 8.43 -5.57 6.66
CA ILE A 99 7.21 -5.70 5.85
C ILE A 99 7.52 -5.85 4.37
N THR A 100 8.44 -5.03 3.85
CA THR A 100 8.82 -5.09 2.42
C THR A 100 9.48 -6.42 2.09
N ASP A 101 10.41 -6.86 2.93
CA ASP A 101 11.08 -8.15 2.75
C ASP A 101 10.11 -9.32 2.89
N PHE A 102 9.16 -9.24 3.82
CA PHE A 102 8.09 -10.22 3.95
C PHE A 102 7.23 -10.28 2.67
N ALA A 103 6.74 -9.13 2.18
CA ALA A 103 5.92 -9.07 0.98
C ALA A 103 6.65 -9.65 -0.25
N LYS A 104 7.94 -9.33 -0.41
CA LYS A 104 8.80 -9.88 -1.47
C LYS A 104 8.98 -11.39 -1.33
N LYS A 105 9.25 -11.89 -0.13
CA LYS A 105 9.41 -13.34 0.14
C LYS A 105 8.15 -14.15 -0.17
N GLN A 106 6.96 -13.56 0.03
CA GLN A 106 5.69 -14.18 -0.33
C GLN A 106 5.36 -14.07 -1.84
N GLY A 107 6.20 -13.39 -2.63
CA GLY A 107 5.93 -13.09 -4.03
C GLY A 107 4.77 -12.12 -4.23
N TRP A 108 4.42 -11.32 -3.21
CA TRP A 108 3.34 -10.33 -3.31
C TRP A 108 3.83 -9.02 -3.91
N ALA A 109 5.11 -8.70 -3.77
CA ALA A 109 5.79 -7.50 -4.27
C ALA A 109 7.07 -7.87 -5.02
#